data_AF-A0A0I9SQG1-F1
#
_entry.id   AF-A0A0I9SQG1-F1
#
_cell.length_a   1.000
_cell.length_b   1.000
_cell.length_c   1.000
_cell.angle_alpha   90.00
_cell.angle_beta   90.00
_cell.angle_gamma   90.00
#
_symmetry.space_group_name_H-M   'P 1'
#
loop_
_entity.id
_entity.type
_entity.pdbx_description
1 polymer ?
#
loop_
_entity_poly.entity_id
_entity_poly.type
_entity_poly.pdbx_seq_one_letter_code
_entity_poly.pdbx_strand_id
1 'polypeptide(L)'
;MQIITDDNINALIARLDKCSGLVDAAEKVVSLDVLGRIKAQALAYAGFMTDLASGKLPRFSEATIQSASLVEEFCLLIETELGNQK
;
A
#
# COMPACT_ATOMS: atom_id res chain seq x y z
N MET A 1 0.24 -10.60 21.66
CA MET A 1 0.41 -11.10 20.28
C MET A 1 -0.53 -10.30 19.40
N GLN A 2 0.00 -9.46 18.51
CA GLN A 2 -0.82 -8.75 17.53
C GLN A 2 -1.26 -9.72 16.43
N ILE A 3 -2.48 -9.55 15.94
CA ILE A 3 -3.05 -10.30 14.83
C ILE A 3 -3.72 -9.32 13.89
N ILE A 4 -3.53 -9.50 12.59
CA ILE A 4 -4.23 -8.72 11.58
C ILE A 4 -5.64 -9.31 11.43
N THR A 5 -6.67 -8.50 11.68
CA THR A 5 -8.08 -8.91 11.50
C THR A 5 -8.54 -8.72 10.05
N ASP A 6 -9.68 -9.32 9.69
CA ASP A 6 -10.29 -9.08 8.38
C ASP A 6 -10.64 -7.59 8.17
N ASP A 7 -11.07 -6.89 9.22
CA ASP A 7 -11.32 -5.45 9.16
C ASP A 7 -10.05 -4.66 8.84
N ASN A 8 -8.90 -5.05 9.42
CA ASN A 8 -7.61 -4.44 9.09
C ASN A 8 -7.24 -4.69 7.63
N ILE A 9 -7.42 -5.91 7.13
CA ILE A 9 -7.13 -6.28 5.74
C ILE A 9 -7.99 -5.46 4.78
N ASN A 10 -9.31 -5.43 5.01
CA ASN A 10 -10.26 -4.69 4.17
C ASN A 10 -9.96 -3.19 4.17
N ALA A 11 -9.65 -2.62 5.33
CA ALA A 11 -9.28 -1.21 5.44
C ALA A 11 -7.99 -0.88 4.67
N LEU A 12 -6.96 -1.74 4.77
CA LEU A 12 -5.70 -1.56 4.07
C LEU A 12 -5.84 -1.74 2.55
N ILE A 13 -6.65 -2.69 2.08
CA ILE A 13 -6.95 -2.86 0.64
C ILE A 13 -7.64 -1.60 0.11
N ALA A 14 -8.70 -1.15 0.77
CA ALA A 14 -9.44 0.04 0.35
C ALA A 14 -8.54 1.29 0.33
N ARG A 15 -7.64 1.40 1.29
CA ARG A 15 -6.65 2.48 1.34
C ARG A 15 -5.67 2.39 0.17
N LEU A 16 -5.11 1.21 -0.08
CA LEU A 16 -4.17 0.98 -1.18
C LEU A 16 -4.79 1.30 -2.55
N ASP A 17 -6.06 0.94 -2.77
CA ASP A 17 -6.80 1.29 -4.00
C ASP A 17 -6.89 2.81 -4.18
N LYS A 18 -7.21 3.54 -3.12
CA LYS A 18 -7.26 5.01 -3.13
C LYS A 18 -5.87 5.60 -3.42
N CYS A 19 -4.82 5.07 -2.80
CA CYS A 19 -3.44 5.50 -3.05
C CYS A 19 -3.01 5.23 -4.49
N SER A 20 -3.40 4.10 -5.07
CA SER A 20 -3.11 3.75 -6.46
C SER A 20 -3.67 4.80 -7.43
N GLY A 21 -4.88 5.29 -7.19
CA GLY A 21 -5.44 6.41 -7.97
C GLY A 21 -4.64 7.71 -7.89
N LEU A 22 -4.00 7.99 -6.74
CA LEU A 22 -3.09 9.14 -6.60
C LEU A 22 -1.77 8.92 -7.35
N VAL A 23 -1.24 7.70 -7.33
CA VAL A 23 -0.02 7.34 -8.08
C VAL A 23 -0.20 7.54 -9.58
N ASP A 24 -1.37 7.20 -10.12
CA ASP A 24 -1.67 7.47 -11.53
C ASP A 24 -1.79 8.96 -11.84
N ALA A 25 -2.32 9.76 -10.90
CA ALA A 25 -2.32 11.22 -11.02
C ALA A 25 -0.91 11.83 -10.94
N ALA A 26 0.03 11.15 -10.26
CA ALA A 26 1.43 11.58 -10.11
C ALA A 26 2.20 11.63 -11.43
N GLU A 27 1.73 10.94 -12.47
CA GLU A 27 2.39 10.87 -13.78
C GLU A 27 2.69 12.24 -14.38
N LYS A 28 1.91 13.27 -14.01
CA LYS A 28 2.05 14.65 -14.50
C LYS A 28 3.00 15.52 -13.66
N VAL A 29 3.47 15.01 -12.52
CA VAL A 29 4.07 15.79 -11.43
C VAL A 29 5.46 15.30 -11.07
N VAL A 30 5.70 13.99 -11.13
CA VAL A 30 6.99 13.38 -10.79
C VAL A 30 7.74 12.92 -12.05
N SER A 31 9.06 12.74 -11.93
CA SER A 31 9.87 12.18 -13.02
C SER A 31 9.49 10.72 -13.31
N LEU A 32 9.70 10.28 -14.56
CA LEU A 32 9.35 8.91 -15.00
C LEU A 32 10.04 7.81 -14.19
N ASP A 33 11.29 8.01 -13.77
CA ASP A 33 12.03 7.05 -12.94
C ASP A 33 11.37 6.89 -11.55
N VAL A 34 11.02 8.01 -10.91
CA VAL A 34 10.33 8.03 -9.62
C VAL A 34 8.94 7.41 -9.75
N LEU A 35 8.19 7.76 -10.80
CA LEU A 35 6.89 7.18 -11.09
C LEU A 35 6.97 5.66 -11.25
N GLY A 36 7.95 5.17 -12.01
CA GLY A 36 8.16 3.74 -12.24
C GLY A 36 8.40 2.97 -10.93
N ARG A 37 9.21 3.54 -10.03
CA ARG A 37 9.47 2.98 -8.70
C ARG A 37 8.22 2.94 -7.83
N ILE A 38 7.45 4.03 -7.81
CA ILE A 38 6.20 4.11 -7.03
C ILE A 38 5.17 3.08 -7.55
N LYS A 39 5.00 2.97 -8.87
CA LYS A 39 4.08 1.99 -9.49
C LYS A 39 4.50 0.55 -9.19
N ALA A 40 5.80 0.24 -9.29
CA ALA A 40 6.32 -1.09 -8.95
C ALA A 40 6.07 -1.44 -7.47
N GLN A 41 6.28 -0.48 -6.55
CA GLN A 41 6.05 -0.67 -5.13
C GLN A 41 4.56 -0.86 -4.81
N ALA A 42 3.68 -0.05 -5.40
CA ALA A 42 2.23 -0.18 -5.26
C ALA A 42 1.73 -1.56 -5.72
N LEU A 43 2.25 -2.06 -6.85
CA LEU A 43 1.92 -3.40 -7.36
C LEU A 43 2.40 -4.50 -6.40
N ALA A 44 3.60 -4.39 -5.85
CA ALA A 44 4.13 -5.35 -4.89
C ALA A 44 3.26 -5.42 -3.63
N TYR A 45 2.81 -4.25 -3.12
CA TYR A 45 1.90 -4.19 -1.98
C TYR A 45 0.51 -4.74 -2.29
N ALA A 46 -0.01 -4.53 -3.50
CA ALA A 46 -1.29 -5.12 -3.91
C ALA A 46 -1.22 -6.65 -3.95
N GLY A 47 -0.10 -7.20 -4.43
CA GLY A 47 0.17 -8.64 -4.38
C GLY A 47 0.23 -9.17 -2.94
N PHE A 48 0.98 -8.49 -2.07
CA PHE A 48 1.05 -8.81 -0.65
C PHE A 48 -0.33 -8.82 0.02
N MET A 49 -1.15 -7.79 -0.19
CA MET A 49 -2.49 -7.71 0.38
C MET A 49 -3.43 -8.80 -0.15
N THR A 50 -3.28 -9.19 -1.42
CA THR A 50 -4.03 -10.30 -2.02
C THR A 50 -3.68 -11.65 -1.38
N ASP A 51 -2.38 -11.90 -1.18
CA ASP A 51 -1.91 -13.12 -0.52
C ASP A 51 -2.29 -13.14 0.97
N LEU A 52 -2.31 -11.98 1.63
CA LEU A 52 -2.80 -11.84 3.00
C LEU A 52 -4.31 -12.10 3.13
N ALA A 53 -5.11 -11.51 2.24
CA ALA A 53 -6.57 -11.68 2.21
C ALA A 53 -6.98 -13.12 1.90
N SER A 54 -6.26 -13.79 0.99
CA SER A 54 -6.50 -15.20 0.64
C SER A 54 -5.98 -16.19 1.70
N GLY A 55 -5.35 -15.72 2.78
CA GLY A 55 -4.86 -16.56 3.87
C GLY A 55 -3.56 -17.31 3.56
N LYS A 56 -2.88 -16.98 2.46
CA LYS A 56 -1.56 -17.57 2.14
C LYS A 56 -0.45 -17.04 3.04
N LEU A 57 -0.65 -15.86 3.64
CA LEU A 57 0.29 -15.27 4.59
C LEU A 57 -0.22 -15.40 6.04
N PRO A 58 0.66 -15.76 6.99
CA PRO A 58 0.28 -15.88 8.40
C PRO A 58 0.05 -14.50 9.04
N ARG A 59 -1.20 -14.21 9.40
CA ARG A 59 -1.67 -12.92 9.96
C ARG A 59 -1.07 -12.51 11.31
N PHE A 60 -0.35 -13.43 11.97
CA PHE A 60 0.28 -13.23 13.27
C PHE A 60 1.81 -13.22 13.19
N SER A 61 2.38 -13.48 12.01
CA SER A 61 3.83 -13.45 11.88
C SER A 61 4.34 -12.01 11.91
N GLU A 62 5.48 -11.81 12.56
CA GLU A 62 6.09 -10.48 12.69
C GLU A 62 6.37 -9.85 11.32
N ALA A 63 6.88 -10.63 10.35
CA ALA A 63 7.13 -10.16 8.99
C ALA A 63 5.86 -9.71 8.27
N THR A 64 4.74 -10.43 8.44
CA THR A 64 3.45 -10.03 7.87
C THR A 64 2.90 -8.77 8.53
N ILE A 65 3.01 -8.65 9.85
CA ILE A 65 2.57 -7.47 10.60
C ILE A 65 3.38 -6.23 10.18
N GLN A 66 4.71 -6.34 10.14
CA GLN A 66 5.57 -5.26 9.67
C GLN A 66 5.27 -4.86 8.22
N SER A 67 5.07 -5.85 7.34
CA SER A 67 4.73 -5.58 5.94
C SER A 67 3.39 -4.84 5.79
N ALA A 68 2.38 -5.19 6.60
CA ALA A 68 1.10 -4.48 6.61
C ALA A 68 1.25 -3.02 7.08
N SER A 69 2.10 -2.76 8.08
CA SER A 69 2.43 -1.38 8.50
C SER A 69 3.11 -0.59 7.38
N LEU A 70 4.02 -1.23 6.61
CA LEU A 70 4.70 -0.57 5.49
C LEU A 70 3.73 -0.19 4.35
N VAL A 71 2.68 -0.99 4.11
CA VAL A 71 1.61 -0.62 3.16
C VAL A 71 0.94 0.68 3.60
N GLU A 72 0.67 0.81 4.90
CA GLU A 72 0.04 2.00 5.46
C GLU A 72 0.94 3.24 5.36
N GLU A 73 2.22 3.10 5.73
CA GLU A 73 3.22 4.17 5.63
C GLU A 73 3.45 4.63 4.19
N PHE A 74 3.54 3.69 3.25
CA PHE A 74 3.62 4.00 1.82
C PHE A 74 2.43 4.84 1.37
N CYS A 75 1.22 4.43 1.74
CA CYS A 75 0.00 5.17 1.44
C CYS A 75 0.01 6.59 2.03
N LEU A 76 0.40 6.74 3.30
CA LEU A 76 0.54 8.05 3.95
C LEU A 76 1.52 8.97 3.22
N LEU A 77 2.66 8.44 2.78
CA LEU A 77 3.66 9.19 2.04
C LEU A 77 3.09 9.67 0.69
N ILE A 78 2.46 8.79 -0.07
CA ILE A 78 1.82 9.14 -1.35
C ILE A 78 0.71 10.18 -1.14
N GLU A 79 -0.15 10.00 -0.13
CA GLU A 79 -1.20 10.96 0.23
C GLU A 79 -0.62 12.32 0.63
N THR A 80 0.51 12.36 1.33
CA THR A 80 1.14 13.61 1.78
C THR A 80 1.83 14.33 0.62
N GLU A 81 2.65 13.62 -0.15
CA GLU A 81 3.47 14.21 -1.23
C GLU A 81 2.62 14.58 -2.45
N LEU A 82 1.58 13.80 -2.76
CA LEU A 82 0.71 14.06 -3.92
C LEU A 82 -0.60 14.73 -3.55
N GLY A 83 -1.13 14.51 -2.35
CA GLY A 83 -2.38 15.14 -1.89
C GLY A 83 -2.21 16.61 -1.52
N ASN A 84 -1.01 17.04 -1.10
CA ASN A 84 -0.69 18.47 -0.88
C ASN A 84 -0.36 19.24 -2.16
N GLN A 85 -0.35 18.60 -3.33
CA GLN A 85 -0.12 19.27 -4.62
C GLN A 85 -1.38 19.99 -5.16
N LYS A 86 -2.36 20.28 -4.29
CA LYS A 86 -3.58 21.04 -4.63
C LYS A 86 -3.41 22.53 -4.48
#